data_AF-Q7M243-F1
#
_entry.id   AF-Q7M243-F1
#
_cell.length_a   1.000
_cell.length_b   1.000
_cell.length_c   1.000
_cell.angle_alpha   90.00
_cell.angle_beta   90.00
_cell.angle_gamma   90.00
#
_symmetry.space_group_name_H-M   'P 1'
#
loop_
_entity.id
_entity.type
_entity.pdbx_description
1 polymer ?
#
loop_
_entity_poly.entity_id
_entity_poly.type
_entity_poly.pdbx_seq_one_letter_code
_entity_poly.pdbx_strand_id
1 'polypeptide(L)'
;FAGWADKIHGLVVPADGPHHVQVLHEPIGVAGQIIPWNFPLLMFAWKVGPALACGNTVVLKRAEQTPLPALFAPKLLHEAGLPEGVVNVVSGFGPTAGAALASHMDVDKIIDDEQFNKILRYIKYGVSGGNTLVTGGDRLGDKYFYIQPTIFSDVQ
;
A
#
# COMPACT_ATOMS: atom_id res chain seq x y z
N PHE A 1 -13.11 -6.97 4.44
CA PHE A 1 -12.64 -6.92 3.04
C PHE A 1 -13.09 -8.09 2.20
N ALA A 2 -13.25 -9.32 2.72
CA ALA A 2 -13.66 -10.48 1.91
C ALA A 2 -14.87 -10.24 0.98
N GLY A 3 -15.94 -9.61 1.47
CA GLY A 3 -17.12 -9.29 0.65
C GLY A 3 -16.91 -8.24 -0.46
N TRP A 4 -15.72 -7.65 -0.58
CA TRP A 4 -15.36 -6.76 -1.69
C TRP A 4 -14.70 -7.48 -2.86
N ALA A 5 -14.22 -8.72 -2.69
CA ALA A 5 -13.40 -9.41 -3.70
C ALA A 5 -14.13 -9.60 -5.06
N ASP A 6 -15.45 -9.68 -5.04
CA ASP A 6 -16.34 -9.80 -6.21
C ASP A 6 -16.98 -8.47 -6.64
N LYS A 7 -16.66 -7.36 -5.96
CA LYS A 7 -17.31 -6.04 -6.13
C LYS A 7 -16.35 -4.95 -6.61
N ILE A 8 -15.11 -5.31 -6.93
CA ILE A 8 -14.16 -4.41 -7.55
C ILE A 8 -14.45 -4.39 -9.06
N HIS A 9 -15.40 -3.53 -9.45
CA HIS A 9 -15.83 -3.41 -10.84
C HIS A 9 -14.99 -2.37 -11.59
N GLY A 10 -14.71 -2.67 -12.84
CA GLY A 10 -14.25 -1.71 -13.82
C GLY A 10 -15.38 -0.79 -14.31
N LEU A 11 -15.13 -0.04 -15.38
CA LEU A 11 -16.15 0.81 -15.98
C LEU A 11 -15.98 0.90 -17.50
N VAL A 12 -17.08 1.15 -18.19
CA VAL A 12 -17.12 1.40 -19.63
C VAL A 12 -17.11 2.91 -19.85
N VAL A 13 -16.18 3.40 -20.67
CA VAL A 13 -16.00 4.82 -20.94
C VAL A 13 -16.60 5.15 -22.30
N PRO A 14 -17.47 6.18 -22.40
CA PRO A 14 -17.91 6.70 -23.69
C PRO A 14 -16.71 7.25 -24.47
N ALA A 15 -16.51 6.77 -25.69
CA ALA A 15 -15.48 7.25 -26.60
C ALA A 15 -16.12 7.81 -27.88
N ASP A 16 -15.48 8.80 -28.49
CA ASP A 16 -15.93 9.34 -29.77
C ASP A 16 -15.75 8.29 -30.88
N GLY A 17 -16.78 8.09 -31.71
CA GLY A 17 -16.76 7.12 -32.81
C GLY A 17 -17.10 5.67 -32.41
N PRO A 18 -16.87 4.68 -33.29
CA PRO A 18 -17.28 3.29 -33.08
C PRO A 18 -16.25 2.50 -32.25
N HIS A 19 -15.84 3.03 -31.10
CA HIS A 19 -14.86 2.41 -30.21
C HIS A 19 -15.51 1.89 -28.93
N HIS A 20 -15.06 0.72 -28.47
CA HIS A 20 -15.42 0.18 -27.16
C HIS A 20 -14.23 0.35 -26.21
N VAL A 21 -14.43 1.13 -25.14
CA VAL A 21 -13.40 1.40 -24.14
C VAL A 21 -13.87 0.90 -22.79
N GLN A 22 -13.06 0.06 -22.16
CA GLN A 22 -13.31 -0.49 -20.83
C GLN A 22 -12.05 -0.36 -19.96
N VAL A 23 -12.27 -0.08 -18.67
CA VAL A 23 -11.23 -0.09 -17.64
C VAL A 23 -11.38 -1.38 -16.85
N LEU A 24 -10.29 -2.13 -16.72
CA LEU A 24 -10.20 -3.31 -15.86
C LEU A 24 -9.34 -2.99 -14.65
N HIS A 25 -9.72 -3.49 -13.48
CA HIS A 25 -8.90 -3.42 -12.29
C HIS A 25 -8.17 -4.75 -12.11
N GLU A 26 -6.86 -4.72 -12.21
CA GLU A 26 -5.99 -5.89 -12.03
C GLU A 26 -5.16 -5.73 -10.75
N PRO A 27 -4.75 -6.84 -10.11
CA PRO A 27 -3.81 -6.80 -8.99
C PRO A 27 -2.51 -6.10 -9.40
N ILE A 28 -1.90 -5.36 -8.47
CA ILE A 28 -0.60 -4.71 -8.73
C ILE A 28 0.54 -5.73 -8.70
N GLY A 29 0.40 -6.82 -7.94
CA GLY A 29 1.40 -7.87 -7.79
C GLY A 29 1.79 -8.11 -6.33
N VAL A 30 3.09 -8.04 -6.03
CA VAL A 30 3.64 -8.24 -4.68
C VAL A 30 3.56 -6.94 -3.89
N ALA A 31 2.80 -6.95 -2.79
CA ALA A 31 2.69 -5.82 -1.88
C ALA A 31 3.59 -6.00 -0.65
N GLY A 32 4.64 -5.19 -0.55
CA GLY A 32 5.45 -5.03 0.65
C GLY A 32 4.74 -4.13 1.67
N GLN A 33 4.60 -4.61 2.90
CA GLN A 33 3.86 -3.90 3.95
C GLN A 33 4.67 -3.80 5.24
N ILE A 34 4.75 -2.61 5.81
CA ILE A 34 5.39 -2.39 7.12
C ILE A 34 4.33 -1.96 8.14
N ILE A 35 4.29 -2.61 9.31
CA ILE A 35 3.33 -2.30 10.39
C ILE A 35 4.02 -1.86 11.70
N PRO A 36 3.42 -0.93 12.47
CA PRO A 36 3.92 -0.45 13.75
C PRO A 36 3.59 -1.39 14.93
N TRP A 37 4.07 -1.04 16.12
CA TRP A 37 3.98 -1.86 17.34
C TRP A 37 2.67 -1.72 18.14
N ASN A 38 1.91 -0.65 17.96
CA ASN A 38 0.78 -0.30 18.84
C ASN A 38 -0.41 -1.26 18.75
N PHE A 39 -0.75 -1.74 17.55
CA PHE A 39 -1.87 -2.67 17.33
C PHE A 39 -1.52 -3.76 16.31
N PRO A 40 -0.63 -4.71 16.63
CA PRO A 40 0.02 -5.58 15.64
C PRO A 40 -0.97 -6.42 14.83
N LEU A 41 -1.95 -7.06 15.46
CA LEU A 41 -2.92 -7.91 14.77
C LEU A 41 -3.96 -7.10 13.98
N LEU A 42 -4.39 -5.95 14.52
CA LEU A 42 -5.31 -5.06 13.83
C LEU A 42 -4.68 -4.44 12.58
N MET A 43 -3.44 -3.94 12.71
CA MET A 43 -2.69 -3.37 11.58
C MET A 43 -2.39 -4.43 10.51
N PHE A 44 -2.07 -5.66 10.94
CA PHE A 44 -1.96 -6.80 10.02
C PHE A 44 -3.27 -6.98 9.23
N ALA A 45 -4.42 -7.11 9.91
CA ALA A 45 -5.71 -7.34 9.24
C ALA A 45 -6.10 -6.19 8.30
N TRP A 46 -5.85 -4.93 8.70
CA TRP A 46 -6.16 -3.76 7.90
C TRP A 46 -5.29 -3.59 6.67
N LYS A 47 -4.05 -4.08 6.68
CA LYS A 47 -3.18 -4.01 5.49
C LYS A 47 -3.27 -5.25 4.60
N VAL A 48 -3.33 -6.44 5.20
CA VAL A 48 -3.42 -7.71 4.47
C VAL A 48 -4.81 -7.89 3.84
N GLY A 49 -5.87 -7.58 4.59
CA GLY A 49 -7.26 -7.73 4.13
C GLY A 49 -7.57 -7.09 2.78
N PRO A 50 -7.32 -5.79 2.56
CA PRO A 50 -7.58 -5.15 1.27
C PRO A 50 -6.59 -5.61 0.19
N ALA A 51 -5.33 -5.90 0.52
CA ALA A 51 -4.35 -6.39 -0.46
C ALA A 51 -4.80 -7.73 -1.07
N LEU A 52 -5.24 -8.67 -0.23
CA LEU A 52 -5.78 -9.96 -0.66
C LEU A 52 -7.11 -9.81 -1.40
N ALA A 53 -8.00 -8.92 -0.94
CA ALA A 53 -9.28 -8.68 -1.62
C ALA A 53 -9.08 -8.12 -3.04
N CYS A 54 -8.00 -7.38 -3.28
CA CYS A 54 -7.60 -6.91 -4.61
C CYS A 54 -6.70 -7.91 -5.36
N GLY A 55 -6.56 -9.15 -4.89
CA GLY A 55 -5.83 -10.22 -5.58
C GLY A 55 -4.29 -10.15 -5.50
N ASN A 56 -3.73 -9.36 -4.58
CA ASN A 56 -2.27 -9.23 -4.42
C ASN A 56 -1.70 -10.30 -3.49
N THR A 57 -0.40 -10.56 -3.62
CA THR A 57 0.37 -11.28 -2.59
C THR A 57 1.03 -10.29 -1.64
N VAL A 58 1.41 -10.73 -0.45
CA VAL A 58 1.94 -9.84 0.59
C VAL A 58 3.24 -10.37 1.18
N VAL A 59 4.22 -9.47 1.30
CA VAL A 59 5.38 -9.64 2.20
C VAL A 59 5.29 -8.57 3.28
N LEU A 60 5.09 -8.97 4.53
CA LEU A 60 4.84 -8.05 5.63
C LEU A 60 6.01 -8.06 6.62
N LYS A 61 6.59 -6.90 6.87
CA LYS A 61 7.53 -6.66 7.97
C LYS A 61 6.79 -6.03 9.15
N ARG A 62 6.85 -6.70 10.30
CA ARG A 62 6.29 -6.20 11.57
C ARG A 62 7.30 -5.42 12.40
N ALA A 63 6.83 -4.58 13.31
CA ALA A 63 7.68 -3.98 14.34
C ALA A 63 8.37 -5.08 15.18
N GLU A 64 9.63 -4.84 15.53
CA GLU A 64 10.47 -5.78 16.29
C GLU A 64 9.98 -5.96 17.73
N GLN A 65 9.38 -4.92 18.31
CA GLN A 65 8.88 -4.87 19.69
C GLN A 65 7.67 -5.81 19.91
N THR A 66 6.91 -6.13 18.87
CA THR A 66 5.67 -6.92 18.98
C THR A 66 5.68 -8.15 18.08
N PRO A 67 6.50 -9.16 18.40
CA PRO A 67 6.78 -10.21 17.45
C PRO A 67 5.69 -11.26 17.24
N LEU A 68 5.05 -11.70 18.31
CA LEU A 68 4.29 -12.95 18.29
C LEU A 68 2.96 -12.88 17.54
N PRO A 69 2.11 -11.85 17.70
CA PRO A 69 0.76 -11.88 17.11
C PRO A 69 0.78 -11.90 15.58
N ALA A 70 1.61 -11.06 14.96
CA ALA A 70 1.71 -10.99 13.50
C ALA A 70 2.46 -12.19 12.90
N LEU A 71 3.36 -12.85 13.65
CA LEU A 71 4.02 -14.09 13.20
C LEU A 71 3.11 -15.31 13.27
N PHE A 72 2.14 -15.31 14.18
CA PHE A 72 1.20 -16.42 14.33
C PHE A 72 0.07 -16.35 13.30
N ALA A 73 -0.33 -15.15 12.86
CA ALA A 73 -1.44 -14.96 11.90
C ALA A 73 -1.30 -15.75 10.58
N PRO A 74 -0.12 -15.87 9.94
CA PRO A 74 0.06 -16.71 8.75
C PRO A 74 -0.31 -18.16 8.95
N LYS A 75 -0.07 -18.71 10.16
CA LYS A 75 -0.47 -20.09 10.47
C LYS A 75 -1.99 -20.24 10.41
N LEU A 76 -2.73 -19.29 10.98
CA LEU A 76 -4.19 -19.28 10.95
C LEU A 76 -4.73 -19.10 9.53
N LEU A 77 -4.05 -18.28 8.71
CA LEU A 77 -4.42 -18.11 7.30
C LEU A 77 -4.20 -19.40 6.49
N HIS A 78 -3.09 -20.09 6.73
CA HIS A 78 -2.83 -21.40 6.13
C HIS A 78 -3.87 -22.44 6.55
N GLU A 79 -4.22 -22.50 7.84
CA GLU A 79 -5.31 -23.35 8.35
C GLU A 79 -6.67 -23.00 7.74
N ALA A 80 -6.90 -21.73 7.39
CA ALA A 80 -8.09 -21.27 6.68
C ALA A 80 -8.09 -21.58 5.17
N GLY A 81 -7.05 -22.23 4.65
CA GLY A 81 -6.93 -22.62 3.24
C GLY A 81 -6.31 -21.57 2.33
N LEU A 82 -5.67 -20.53 2.89
CA LEU A 82 -4.91 -19.58 2.08
C LEU A 82 -3.68 -20.29 1.48
N PRO A 83 -3.45 -20.21 0.16
CA PRO A 83 -2.30 -20.87 -0.46
C PRO A 83 -0.96 -20.40 0.11
N GLU A 84 0.01 -21.30 0.17
CA GLU A 84 1.37 -20.98 0.61
C GLU A 84 1.99 -19.88 -0.27
N GLY A 85 2.77 -19.01 0.35
CA GLY A 85 3.42 -17.88 -0.34
C GLY A 85 2.52 -16.66 -0.59
N VAL A 86 1.19 -16.75 -0.40
CA VAL A 86 0.29 -15.59 -0.60
C VAL A 86 0.50 -14.52 0.47
N VAL A 87 0.77 -14.91 1.71
CA VAL A 87 1.14 -14.01 2.81
C VAL A 87 2.40 -14.52 3.50
N ASN A 88 3.45 -13.72 3.42
CA ASN A 88 4.73 -13.99 4.08
C ASN A 88 4.96 -12.92 5.14
N VAL A 89 5.33 -13.32 6.35
CA VAL A 89 5.66 -12.38 7.43
C VAL A 89 7.13 -12.53 7.79
N VAL A 90 7.87 -11.44 7.63
CA VAL A 90 9.31 -11.39 7.92
C VAL A 90 9.55 -10.61 9.20
N SER A 91 10.57 -11.07 9.95
CA SER A 91 11.05 -10.42 11.16
C SER A 91 12.35 -9.68 10.86
N GLY A 92 12.62 -8.61 11.59
CA GLY A 92 13.86 -7.86 11.49
C GLY A 92 13.69 -6.41 11.92
N PHE A 93 14.76 -5.63 11.82
CA PHE A 93 14.73 -4.21 12.15
C PHE A 93 14.29 -3.38 10.95
N GLY A 94 13.78 -2.17 11.19
CA GLY A 94 13.43 -1.23 10.12
C GLY A 94 14.59 -0.95 9.15
N PRO A 95 15.78 -0.54 9.64
CA PRO A 95 16.92 -0.23 8.77
C PRO A 95 17.48 -1.40 7.96
N THR A 96 17.14 -2.64 8.29
CA THR A 96 17.63 -3.83 7.59
C THR A 96 16.50 -4.50 6.80
N ALA A 97 15.60 -5.22 7.47
CA ALA A 97 14.52 -5.94 6.82
C ALA A 97 13.48 -5.01 6.18
N GLY A 98 13.21 -3.86 6.81
CA GLY A 98 12.31 -2.85 6.25
C GLY A 98 12.88 -2.21 4.99
N ALA A 99 14.13 -1.71 5.07
CA ALA A 99 14.82 -1.09 3.94
C ALA A 99 15.04 -2.08 2.77
N ALA A 100 15.37 -3.34 3.06
CA ALA A 100 15.50 -4.38 2.04
C ALA A 100 14.17 -4.66 1.34
N LEU A 101 13.06 -4.74 2.09
CA LEU A 101 11.72 -4.88 1.50
C LEU A 101 11.34 -3.64 0.68
N ALA A 102 11.63 -2.43 1.17
CA ALA A 102 11.29 -1.17 0.53
C ALA A 102 12.03 -0.90 -0.79
N SER A 103 13.22 -1.48 -0.95
CA SER A 103 14.09 -1.32 -2.12
C SER A 103 14.11 -2.53 -3.05
N HIS A 104 13.33 -3.58 -2.76
CA HIS A 104 13.32 -4.79 -3.56
C HIS A 104 12.63 -4.56 -4.91
N MET A 105 13.31 -4.91 -6.00
CA MET A 105 12.81 -4.65 -7.36
C MET A 105 11.57 -5.47 -7.72
N ASP A 106 11.39 -6.64 -7.12
CA ASP A 106 10.22 -7.49 -7.34
C ASP A 106 9.04 -7.17 -6.40
N VAL A 107 9.09 -6.04 -5.69
CA VAL A 107 7.96 -5.57 -4.87
C VAL A 107 7.29 -4.40 -5.59
N ASP A 108 6.13 -4.68 -6.17
CA ASP A 108 5.38 -3.74 -7.01
C ASP A 108 4.76 -2.57 -6.22
N LYS A 109 4.56 -2.76 -4.90
CA LYS A 109 3.97 -1.74 -4.02
C LYS A 109 4.56 -1.80 -2.62
N ILE A 110 5.00 -0.65 -2.11
CA ILE A 110 5.38 -0.47 -0.70
C ILE A 110 4.42 0.46 0.03
N ILE A 111 4.07 0.10 1.26
CA ILE A 111 3.31 0.96 2.18
C ILE A 111 4.09 1.12 3.49
N ASP A 112 4.93 2.15 3.54
CA ASP A 112 5.76 2.51 4.69
C ASP A 112 5.87 4.03 4.90
N ASP A 113 6.54 4.41 5.99
CA ASP A 113 6.80 5.80 6.37
C ASP A 113 7.80 6.46 5.40
N GLU A 114 8.66 5.69 4.75
CA GLU A 114 9.66 6.20 3.82
C GLU A 114 9.03 6.63 2.50
N GLN A 115 8.11 5.85 1.93
CA GLN A 115 7.27 6.22 0.79
C GLN A 115 6.39 7.42 1.11
N PHE A 116 5.82 7.46 2.31
CA PHE A 116 5.07 8.63 2.77
C PHE A 116 5.93 9.90 2.72
N ASN A 117 7.15 9.84 3.27
CA ASN A 117 8.12 10.94 3.23
C ASN A 117 8.64 11.24 1.81
N LYS A 118 8.75 10.22 0.95
CA LYS A 118 9.14 10.38 -0.47
C LYS A 118 8.08 11.16 -1.25
N ILE A 119 6.80 10.88 -1.03
CA ILE A 119 5.71 11.63 -1.68
C ILE A 119 5.72 13.08 -1.18
N LEU A 120 5.84 13.33 0.13
CA LEU A 120 6.00 14.68 0.68
C LEU A 120 7.22 15.40 0.08
N ARG A 121 8.32 14.68 -0.16
CA ARG A 121 9.50 15.23 -0.82
C ARG A 121 9.22 15.63 -2.27
N TYR A 122 8.49 14.82 -3.04
CA TYR A 122 8.12 15.18 -4.41
C TYR A 122 7.19 16.40 -4.47
N ILE A 123 6.27 16.51 -3.52
CA ILE A 123 5.41 17.69 -3.42
C ILE A 123 6.25 18.95 -3.14
N LYS A 124 7.17 18.88 -2.16
CA LYS A 124 8.12 19.97 -1.89
C LYS A 124 8.98 20.31 -3.11
N TYR A 125 9.42 19.30 -3.85
CA TYR A 125 10.19 19.50 -5.08
C TYR A 125 9.36 20.24 -6.14
N GLY A 126 8.10 19.84 -6.36
CA GLY A 126 7.17 20.52 -7.27
C GLY A 126 6.99 22.00 -6.92
N VAL A 127 6.83 22.33 -5.64
CA VAL A 127 6.75 23.72 -5.16
C VAL A 127 8.07 24.47 -5.42
N SER A 128 9.21 23.86 -5.08
CA SER A 128 10.53 24.50 -5.29
C SER A 128 10.90 24.69 -6.77
N GLY A 129 10.32 23.87 -7.65
CA GLY A 129 10.46 23.96 -9.10
C GLY A 129 9.62 25.07 -9.73
N GLY A 130 8.89 25.88 -8.94
CA GLY A 130 8.11 27.02 -9.42
C GLY A 130 6.66 26.68 -9.78
N ASN A 131 6.19 25.45 -9.56
CA ASN A 131 4.80 25.07 -9.80
C ASN A 131 3.90 25.60 -8.68
N THR A 132 2.70 26.04 -9.04
CA THR A 132 1.73 26.58 -8.08
C THR A 132 1.00 25.43 -7.38
N LEU A 133 1.18 25.28 -6.07
CA LEU A 133 0.40 24.35 -5.26
C LEU A 133 -0.95 24.98 -4.90
N VAL A 134 -2.03 24.47 -5.50
CA VAL A 134 -3.39 25.04 -5.36
C VAL A 134 -4.05 24.57 -4.06
N THR A 135 -3.88 23.29 -3.71
CA THR A 135 -4.43 22.74 -2.46
C THR A 135 -3.68 21.48 -2.03
N GLY A 136 -3.80 21.16 -0.74
CA GLY A 136 -3.16 20.00 -0.12
C GLY A 136 -1.66 20.12 -0.02
N GLY A 137 -0.97 19.00 -0.22
CA GLY A 137 0.48 18.92 -0.28
C GLY A 137 1.19 18.54 1.02
N ASP A 138 0.43 18.43 2.11
CA ASP A 138 0.93 18.06 3.43
C ASP A 138 0.31 16.76 3.95
N ARG A 139 0.82 16.29 5.09
CA ARG A 139 0.21 15.18 5.83
C ARG A 139 -1.21 15.54 6.28
N LEU A 140 -2.13 14.60 6.11
CA LEU A 140 -3.47 14.67 6.67
C LEU A 140 -3.47 14.03 8.07
N GLY A 141 -3.53 14.86 9.11
CA GLY A 141 -3.58 14.44 10.51
C GLY A 141 -2.26 13.92 11.07
N ASP A 142 -2.32 13.31 12.25
CA ASP A 142 -1.18 12.86 13.06
C ASP A 142 -1.06 11.32 13.15
N LYS A 143 -2.09 10.60 12.66
CA LYS A 143 -2.13 9.13 12.63
C LYS A 143 -2.16 8.62 11.19
N TYR A 144 -1.45 7.51 10.94
CA TYR A 144 -1.33 6.86 9.62
C TYR A 144 -0.62 7.72 8.56
N PHE A 145 -0.49 7.19 7.34
CA PHE A 145 0.27 7.76 6.22
C PHE A 145 -0.66 8.38 5.16
N TYR A 146 -1.49 9.34 5.58
CA TYR A 146 -2.39 10.05 4.68
C TYR A 146 -1.81 11.38 4.25
N ILE A 147 -1.90 11.69 2.96
CA ILE A 147 -1.50 12.98 2.37
C ILE A 147 -2.79 13.67 1.95
N GLN A 148 -2.87 14.97 2.21
CA GLN A 148 -3.97 15.78 1.73
C GLN A 148 -4.06 15.66 0.19
N PRO A 149 -5.26 15.53 -0.40
CA PRO A 149 -5.42 15.56 -1.85
C PRO A 149 -4.69 16.77 -2.43
N THR A 150 -3.73 16.54 -3.33
CA THR A 150 -2.76 17.55 -3.75
C THR A 150 -3.00 17.92 -5.22
N ILE A 151 -3.21 19.21 -5.51
CA ILE A 151 -3.40 19.73 -6.87
C ILE A 151 -2.34 20.79 -7.15
N PHE A 152 -1.60 20.61 -8.24
CA PHE A 152 -0.71 21.63 -8.82
C PHE A 152 -1.36 22.27 -10.05
N SER A 153 -1.19 23.57 -10.22
CA SER A 153 -1.47 24.31 -11.47
C SER A 153 -0.19 24.86 -12.06
N ASP A 154 -0.27 25.27 -13.32
CA ASP A 154 0.82 25.97 -14.03
C ASP A 154 2.11 25.13 -14.14
N VAL A 155 1.96 23.82 -14.30
CA VAL A 155 3.08 22.89 -14.46
C VAL A 155 3.67 23.03 -15.86
N GLN A 156 4.97 23.39 -15.94
CA GLN A 156 5.73 23.52 -17.19
C GLN A 156 6.44 22.23 -17.59
#